data_AF-A0A6G6J8I6-F1
#
_entry.id   AF-A0A6G6J8I6-F1
#
_cell.length_a   1.000
_cell.length_b   1.000
_cell.length_c   1.000
_cell.angle_alpha   90.00
_cell.angle_beta   90.00
_cell.angle_gamma   90.00
#
_symmetry.space_group_name_H-M   'P 1'
#
loop_
_entity.id
_entity.type
_entity.pdbx_description
1 polymer ?
#
loop_
_entity_poly.entity_id
_entity_poly.type
_entity_poly.pdbx_seq_one_letter_code
_entity_poly.pdbx_strand_id
1 'polypeptide(L)'
;MPRTIESIVENHRVAAERRAAGKSVWDRKIDIKAILHEDQSNTSNEHVAQVANRIGALIRSRVPADWLDWESTELDEDLINVVEGMEALKPYSFDGEKDFTPLDDLNSMLDQLYDWADGKRVWLGP
;
A
#
# COMPACT_ATOMS: atom_id res chain seq x y z
N MET A 1 -1.05 -4.28 -11.71
CA MET A 1 -0.54 -5.35 -12.63
C MET A 1 -0.55 -6.72 -11.93
N PRO A 2 -0.88 -7.83 -12.59
CA PRO A 2 -0.80 -9.15 -11.97
C PRO A 2 0.67 -9.52 -11.68
N ARG A 3 0.95 -9.99 -10.46
CA ARG A 3 2.28 -10.45 -10.05
C ARG A 3 2.67 -11.71 -10.84
N THR A 4 3.67 -11.62 -11.70
CA THR A 4 4.19 -12.75 -12.49
C THR A 4 5.59 -13.14 -12.04
N ILE A 5 6.03 -14.36 -12.37
CA ILE A 5 7.44 -14.77 -12.14
C ILE A 5 8.39 -13.78 -12.83
N GLU A 6 8.02 -13.31 -14.02
CA GLU A 6 8.79 -12.34 -14.79
C GLU A 6 8.90 -10.98 -14.07
N SER A 7 7.81 -10.46 -13.51
CA SER A 7 7.85 -9.20 -12.75
C SER A 7 8.69 -9.33 -11.48
N ILE A 8 8.66 -10.50 -10.82
CA ILE A 8 9.50 -10.80 -9.65
C ILE A 8 10.99 -10.83 -10.04
N VAL A 9 11.35 -11.58 -11.10
CA VAL A 9 12.73 -11.69 -11.56
C VAL A 9 13.28 -10.34 -11.99
N GLU A 10 12.50 -9.55 -12.72
CA GLU A 10 12.86 -8.20 -13.12
C GLU A 10 13.07 -7.29 -11.90
N ASN A 11 12.20 -7.43 -10.89
CA ASN A 11 12.36 -6.67 -9.66
C ASN A 11 13.66 -7.02 -8.92
N HIS A 12 14.04 -8.28 -8.90
CA HIS A 12 15.33 -8.71 -8.35
C HIS A 12 16.53 -8.21 -9.17
N ARG A 13 16.43 -8.19 -10.50
CA ARG A 13 17.48 -7.71 -11.40
C ARG A 13 17.79 -6.23 -11.15
N VAL A 14 16.78 -5.37 -11.17
CA VAL A 14 16.93 -3.92 -10.92
C VAL A 14 17.49 -3.64 -9.53
N ALA A 15 17.08 -4.41 -8.51
CA ALA A 15 17.64 -4.28 -7.16
C ALA A 15 19.13 -4.66 -7.11
N ALA A 16 19.53 -5.72 -7.83
CA ALA A 16 20.93 -6.14 -7.93
C ALA A 16 21.79 -5.08 -8.65
N GLU A 17 21.28 -4.51 -9.75
CA GLU A 17 21.96 -3.45 -10.51
C GLU A 17 22.17 -2.19 -9.68
N ARG A 18 21.17 -1.79 -8.89
CA ARG A 18 21.32 -0.65 -7.96
C ARG A 18 22.37 -0.89 -6.90
N ARG A 19 22.41 -2.09 -6.31
CA ARG A 19 23.46 -2.45 -5.33
C ARG A 19 24.84 -2.43 -5.98
N ALA A 20 24.96 -2.98 -7.19
CA ALA A 20 26.21 -2.96 -7.96
C ALA A 20 26.68 -1.53 -8.26
N ALA A 21 25.73 -0.60 -8.49
CA ALA A 21 25.98 0.82 -8.68
C ALA A 21 26.13 1.63 -7.37
N GLY A 22 26.11 1.00 -6.19
CA GLY A 22 26.23 1.67 -4.89
C GLY A 22 25.03 2.55 -4.51
N LYS A 23 23.90 2.43 -5.20
CA LYS A 23 22.68 3.20 -4.92
C LYS A 23 21.82 2.48 -3.87
N SER A 24 21.05 3.25 -3.12
CA SER A 24 19.95 2.67 -2.32
C SER A 24 19.02 1.87 -3.22
N VAL A 25 18.63 0.67 -2.79
CA VAL A 25 17.66 -0.17 -3.51
C VAL A 25 16.31 0.54 -3.61
N TRP A 26 15.94 1.24 -2.53
CA TRP A 26 14.68 1.93 -2.37
C TRP A 26 14.85 3.42 -2.62
N ASP A 27 13.95 3.99 -3.43
CA ASP A 27 13.89 5.42 -3.73
C ASP A 27 13.17 6.20 -2.63
N ARG A 28 12.24 5.54 -1.93
CA ARG A 28 11.44 6.15 -0.86
C ARG A 28 11.22 5.18 0.29
N LYS A 29 10.92 5.73 1.47
CA LYS A 29 10.68 4.97 2.71
C LYS A 29 9.42 5.52 3.40
N ILE A 30 8.41 4.67 3.58
CA ILE A 30 7.13 4.99 4.22
C ILE A 30 6.86 3.88 5.24
N ASP A 31 6.97 4.15 6.53
CA ASP A 31 6.86 3.11 7.56
C ASP A 31 5.39 2.87 7.95
N ILE A 32 4.69 2.05 7.15
CA ILE A 32 3.30 1.64 7.46
C ILE A 32 3.26 0.50 8.48
N LYS A 33 4.34 -0.28 8.59
CA LYS A 33 4.42 -1.42 9.51
C LYS A 33 4.36 -1.00 10.96
N ALA A 34 4.88 0.19 11.29
CA ALA A 34 4.66 0.78 12.61
C ALA A 34 3.16 0.82 12.98
N ILE A 35 2.28 1.23 12.05
CA ILE A 35 0.83 1.27 12.28
C ILE A 35 0.26 -0.14 12.40
N LEU A 36 0.64 -1.05 11.50
CA LEU A 36 0.16 -2.44 11.50
C LEU A 36 0.56 -3.18 12.79
N HIS A 37 1.70 -2.85 13.39
CA HIS A 37 2.26 -3.57 14.54
C HIS A 37 1.75 -3.07 15.90
N GLU A 38 0.98 -1.99 15.95
CA GLU A 38 0.51 -1.40 17.22
C GLU A 38 -0.43 -2.32 18.01
N ASP A 39 -1.38 -2.99 17.33
CA ASP A 39 -2.35 -3.90 17.96
C ASP A 39 -2.81 -4.98 16.95
N GLN A 40 -1.87 -5.80 16.46
CA GLN A 40 -2.17 -6.84 15.45
C GLN A 40 -3.23 -7.86 15.86
N SER A 41 -3.44 -8.07 17.16
CA SER A 41 -4.43 -9.02 17.65
C SER A 41 -5.87 -8.51 17.52
N ASN A 42 -6.05 -7.20 17.29
CA ASN A 42 -7.35 -6.58 17.25
C ASN A 42 -7.93 -6.59 15.83
N THR A 43 -8.82 -7.54 15.58
CA THR A 43 -9.49 -7.70 14.29
C THR A 43 -10.88 -7.09 14.26
N SER A 44 -11.22 -6.20 15.20
CA SER A 44 -12.50 -5.50 15.17
C SER A 44 -12.60 -4.59 13.94
N ASN A 45 -13.80 -4.46 13.38
CA ASN A 45 -14.04 -3.62 12.22
C ASN A 45 -13.66 -2.15 12.47
N GLU A 46 -13.87 -1.66 13.70
CA GLU A 46 -13.47 -0.32 14.12
C GLU A 46 -11.96 -0.13 14.06
N HIS A 47 -11.21 -1.09 14.60
CA HIS A 47 -9.76 -1.04 14.58
C HIS A 47 -9.21 -1.14 13.16
N VAL A 48 -9.74 -2.07 12.37
CA VAL A 48 -9.34 -2.28 10.97
C VAL A 48 -9.57 -1.03 10.13
N ALA A 49 -10.76 -0.42 10.21
CA ALA A 49 -11.03 0.83 9.52
C ALA A 49 -10.06 1.93 9.99
N GLN A 50 -9.81 2.05 11.29
CA GLN A 50 -8.84 3.03 11.81
C GLN A 50 -7.42 2.81 11.26
N VAL A 51 -6.96 1.56 11.20
CA VAL A 51 -5.65 1.19 10.65
C VAL A 51 -5.57 1.55 9.16
N ALA A 52 -6.58 1.16 8.37
CA ALA A 52 -6.66 1.48 6.95
C ALA A 52 -6.55 3.00 6.71
N ASN A 53 -7.42 3.76 7.38
CA ASN A 53 -7.45 5.23 7.27
C ASN A 53 -6.11 5.88 7.63
N ARG A 54 -5.44 5.39 8.68
CA ARG A 54 -4.12 5.90 9.09
C ARG A 54 -3.04 5.59 8.06
N ILE A 55 -3.06 4.40 7.45
CA ILE A 55 -2.13 4.01 6.41
C ILE A 55 -2.35 4.86 5.15
N GLY A 56 -3.60 4.99 4.69
CA GLY A 56 -3.96 5.84 3.54
C GLY A 56 -3.49 7.29 3.72
N ALA A 57 -3.81 7.89 4.87
CA ALA A 57 -3.38 9.25 5.20
C ALA A 57 -1.84 9.38 5.28
N LEU A 58 -1.14 8.38 5.84
CA LEU A 58 0.32 8.38 5.89
C LEU A 58 0.90 8.34 4.47
N ILE A 59 0.42 7.47 3.60
CA ILE A 59 0.89 7.37 2.21
C ILE A 59 0.65 8.69 1.49
N ARG A 60 -0.57 9.23 1.55
CA ARG A 60 -0.94 10.52 0.94
C ARG A 60 0.01 11.65 1.38
N SER A 61 0.42 11.66 2.65
CA SER A 61 1.35 12.67 3.16
C SER A 61 2.82 12.51 2.70
N ARG A 62 3.19 11.36 2.13
CA ARG A 62 4.60 11.01 1.83
C ARG A 62 4.91 10.84 0.35
N VAL A 63 3.89 10.61 -0.47
CA VAL A 63 4.03 10.53 -1.93
C VAL A 63 3.87 11.92 -2.57
N PRO A 64 4.41 12.16 -3.77
CA PRO A 64 4.11 13.37 -4.53
C PRO A 64 2.59 13.54 -4.71
N ALA A 65 2.08 14.77 -4.51
CA ALA A 65 0.66 15.04 -4.66
C ALA A 65 0.18 14.74 -6.09
N ASP A 66 1.02 15.02 -7.09
CA ASP A 66 0.76 14.76 -8.51
C ASP A 66 0.53 13.27 -8.82
N TRP A 67 0.95 12.34 -7.96
CA TRP A 67 0.65 10.91 -8.11
C TRP A 67 -0.77 10.56 -7.65
N LEU A 68 -1.41 11.43 -6.88
CA LEU A 68 -2.73 11.27 -6.29
C LEU A 68 -3.72 12.34 -6.78
N ASP A 69 -3.45 12.92 -7.95
CA ASP A 69 -4.29 13.94 -8.57
C ASP A 69 -4.84 13.42 -9.90
N TRP A 70 -6.15 13.24 -9.98
CA TRP A 70 -6.86 12.76 -11.18
C TRP A 70 -6.68 13.69 -12.39
N GLU A 71 -6.27 14.94 -12.20
CA GLU A 71 -5.99 15.91 -13.27
C GLU A 71 -4.50 15.93 -13.68
N SER A 72 -3.62 15.25 -12.94
CA SER A 72 -2.19 15.20 -13.19
C SER A 72 -1.81 14.18 -14.26
N THR A 73 -0.81 14.52 -15.08
CA THR A 73 -0.21 13.57 -16.04
C THR A 73 0.67 12.52 -15.37
N GLU A 74 1.07 12.75 -14.12
CA GLU A 74 1.90 11.85 -13.32
C GLU A 74 1.07 10.97 -12.38
N LEU A 75 -0.25 10.94 -12.58
CA LEU A 75 -1.19 10.11 -11.81
C LEU A 75 -0.72 8.66 -11.75
N ASP A 76 -0.75 8.10 -10.54
CA ASP A 76 -0.55 6.67 -10.30
C ASP A 76 -1.89 6.06 -9.91
N GLU A 77 -2.62 5.54 -10.91
CA GLU A 77 -3.98 4.99 -10.74
C GLU A 77 -4.01 3.82 -9.74
N ASP A 78 -3.00 2.96 -9.73
CA ASP A 78 -2.91 1.84 -8.79
C ASP A 78 -2.82 2.39 -7.35
N LEU A 79 -1.99 3.41 -7.14
CA LEU A 79 -1.81 4.01 -5.82
C LEU A 79 -3.03 4.80 -5.35
N ILE A 80 -3.61 5.66 -6.20
CA ILE A 80 -4.71 6.54 -5.78
C ILE A 80 -5.94 5.73 -5.38
N ASN A 81 -6.25 4.65 -6.10
CA ASN A 81 -7.37 3.77 -5.78
C ASN A 81 -7.16 3.09 -4.42
N VAL A 82 -5.95 2.62 -4.13
CA VAL A 82 -5.61 2.02 -2.83
C VAL A 82 -5.71 3.05 -1.70
N VAL A 83 -5.16 4.26 -1.90
CA VAL A 83 -5.19 5.33 -0.89
C VAL A 83 -6.62 5.78 -0.60
N GLU A 84 -7.40 6.06 -1.63
CA GLU A 84 -8.80 6.46 -1.49
C GLU A 84 -9.65 5.34 -0.88
N GLY A 85 -9.42 4.08 -1.27
CA GLY A 85 -10.09 2.93 -0.66
C GLY A 85 -9.80 2.81 0.84
N MET A 86 -8.52 2.95 1.24
CA MET A 86 -8.11 2.90 2.64
C MET A 86 -8.71 4.06 3.46
N GLU A 87 -8.79 5.26 2.89
CA GLU A 87 -9.40 6.45 3.51
C GLU A 87 -10.94 6.41 3.53
N ALA A 88 -11.56 5.61 2.66
CA ALA A 88 -13.00 5.44 2.60
C ALA A 88 -13.51 4.28 3.45
N LEU A 89 -12.62 3.37 3.89
CA LEU A 89 -12.99 2.17 4.65
C LEU A 89 -13.62 2.55 6.00
N LYS A 90 -14.82 2.02 6.25
CA LYS A 90 -15.61 2.24 7.46
C LYS A 90 -15.88 0.91 8.16
N PRO A 91 -16.16 0.93 9.48
CA PRO A 91 -16.44 -0.30 10.23
C PRO A 91 -17.65 -1.08 9.70
N TYR A 92 -18.59 -0.38 9.07
CA TYR A 92 -19.84 -0.91 8.52
C TYR A 92 -19.84 -1.01 6.99
N SER A 93 -18.68 -0.88 6.32
CA SER A 93 -18.59 -0.90 4.84
C SER A 93 -19.21 -2.15 4.20
N PHE A 94 -19.29 -3.26 4.95
CA PHE A 94 -19.78 -4.55 4.49
C PHE A 94 -20.90 -5.11 5.39
N ASP A 95 -21.66 -4.23 6.05
CA ASP A 95 -22.80 -4.65 6.87
C ASP A 95 -23.82 -5.40 6.01
N GLY A 96 -24.13 -6.64 6.39
CA GLY A 96 -25.04 -7.51 5.66
C GLY A 96 -24.37 -8.44 4.65
N GLU A 97 -23.09 -8.24 4.37
CA GLU A 97 -22.26 -9.21 3.64
C GLU A 97 -21.91 -10.39 4.55
N LYS A 98 -21.90 -11.60 4.00
CA LYS A 98 -21.65 -12.84 4.77
C LYS A 98 -20.22 -13.34 4.67
N ASP A 99 -19.57 -13.04 3.55
CA ASP A 99 -18.29 -13.65 3.17
C ASP A 99 -17.18 -12.62 3.01
N PHE A 100 -17.44 -11.36 3.34
CA PHE A 100 -16.50 -10.26 3.17
C PHE A 100 -16.60 -9.26 4.33
N THR A 101 -15.46 -8.93 4.91
CA THR A 101 -15.35 -8.02 6.06
C THR A 101 -14.41 -6.86 5.74
N PRO A 102 -14.43 -5.77 6.53
CA PRO A 102 -13.43 -4.71 6.40
C PRO A 102 -12.00 -5.23 6.51
N LEU A 103 -11.76 -6.32 7.25
CA LEU A 103 -10.43 -6.93 7.37
C LEU A 103 -9.99 -7.56 6.04
N ASP A 104 -10.90 -8.23 5.33
CA ASP A 104 -10.61 -8.80 4.02
C ASP A 104 -10.27 -7.70 3.01
N ASP A 105 -11.00 -6.59 3.05
CA ASP A 105 -10.75 -5.44 2.19
C ASP A 105 -9.41 -4.76 2.49
N LEU A 106 -9.10 -4.53 3.77
CA LEU A 106 -7.79 -4.02 4.18
C LEU A 106 -6.65 -4.94 3.71
N ASN A 107 -6.78 -6.26 3.88
CA ASN A 107 -5.77 -7.21 3.41
C ASN A 107 -5.59 -7.14 1.90
N SER A 108 -6.69 -7.05 1.13
CA SER A 108 -6.61 -6.89 -0.33
C SER A 108 -5.91 -5.60 -0.74
N MET A 109 -6.22 -4.48 -0.08
CA MET A 109 -5.56 -3.20 -0.34
C MET A 109 -4.08 -3.22 0.09
N LEU A 110 -3.73 -3.91 1.17
CA LEU A 110 -2.33 -4.09 1.58
C LEU A 110 -1.54 -4.91 0.54
N ASP A 111 -2.11 -5.97 0.00
CA ASP A 111 -1.48 -6.78 -1.05
C ASP A 111 -1.18 -5.92 -2.29
N GLN A 112 -2.17 -5.14 -2.74
CA GLN A 112 -2.00 -4.19 -3.85
C GLN A 112 -0.93 -3.14 -3.54
N LEU A 113 -0.92 -2.60 -2.32
CA LEU A 113 0.09 -1.64 -1.87
C LEU A 113 1.51 -2.24 -1.86
N TYR A 114 1.67 -3.49 -1.43
CA TYR A 114 2.97 -4.18 -1.45
C TYR A 114 3.48 -4.40 -2.86
N ASP A 115 2.61 -4.80 -3.79
CA ASP A 115 2.95 -4.96 -5.20
C ASP A 115 3.34 -3.62 -5.85
N TRP A 116 2.58 -2.56 -5.58
CA TRP A 116 2.91 -1.19 -6.01
C TRP A 116 4.27 -0.75 -5.46
N ALA A 117 4.51 -0.97 -4.18
CA ALA A 117 5.73 -0.55 -3.50
C ALA A 117 6.98 -1.25 -4.03
N ASP A 118 6.90 -2.54 -4.36
CA ASP A 118 8.02 -3.27 -4.96
C ASP A 118 8.35 -2.73 -6.36
N GLY A 119 7.32 -2.47 -7.18
CA GLY A 119 7.47 -1.88 -8.52
C GLY A 119 8.04 -0.46 -8.49
N LYS A 120 7.55 0.40 -7.59
CA LYS A 120 7.98 1.81 -7.44
C LYS A 120 9.17 1.99 -6.52
N ARG A 121 9.73 0.91 -5.98
CA ARG A 121 10.89 0.92 -5.07
C ARG A 121 10.66 1.79 -3.85
N VAL A 122 9.49 1.60 -3.24
CA VAL A 122 9.13 2.18 -1.96
C VAL A 122 9.30 1.12 -0.88
N TRP A 123 10.08 1.42 0.16
CA TRP A 123 10.19 0.57 1.33
C TRP A 123 9.06 0.88 2.31
N LEU A 124 8.29 -0.14 2.69
CA LEU A 124 7.11 -0.01 3.55
C LEU A 124 7.38 -0.20 5.07
N GLY A 125 8.65 -0.26 5.47
CA GLY A 125 9.07 -0.43 6.86
C GLY A 125 9.63 -1.84 7.17
N PRO A 126 10.28 -1.99 8.34
CA PRO A 126 10.89 -3.25 8.79
C PRO A 126 9.85 -4.29 9.21
#